data_AF-A0A518FRS1-F1
#
_entry.id   AF-A0A518FRS1-F1
#
_cell.length_a   1.000
_cell.length_b   1.000
_cell.length_c   1.000
_cell.angle_alpha   90.00
_cell.angle_beta   90.00
_cell.angle_gamma   90.00
#
_symmetry.space_group_name_H-M   'P 1'
#
loop_
_entity.id
_entity.type
_entity.pdbx_description
1 polymer ?
#
loop_
_entity_poly.entity_id
_entity_poly.type
_entity_poly.pdbx_seq_one_letter_code
_entity_poly.pdbx_strand_id
1 'polypeptide(L)'
;MRNQNRILSILLSISLISLFSFRVGSVQAAAVPVSKETVTRAMKTASEFYRNKLAVHGGYVYYYSLDLKERWGEGKASPDQIWVQPPGTPTVGMAFLSAYEATGDQFYLDAATDAALALVYGQLKSGGWTNSVDFNPRSKLTAEYRNGKGRGKNNSTLDDGITQSAIRLLIHVDQAHQFQHKEIHEAAQIALDALLAAQFPVGAFPQVWTGPVPQVPAKPANFPRYDWRTEGRIKNYWDYYTLNDGLAGYVTTTLLDAYEIYKDELFKQAVLKLGDFLIQAQLPEPQPAWAQQYNYDMQPIWARRFEPPAITGGETQDVIATLMRIYRLSGDRKYLEPIPQALSWLKRSQLPDGQLARYYELQTNRPLYMTRRGKQYSLTYDDSDLPRHYGWKITSHLKELEREFNAVKSGQELKDEPDPKQLLTRVKAILYDLDDQGRWISVSTGARLVGQPKFPVKTRYIASDRFSSNLETLSEYLQQLKSN
;
A
#
# COMPACT_ATOMS: atom_id res chain seq x y z
N MET A 1 -18.94 -43.24 96.08
CA MET A 1 -20.34 -42.94 95.73
C MET A 1 -20.39 -41.60 95.00
N ARG A 2 -20.96 -41.63 93.79
CA ARG A 2 -21.63 -40.56 93.04
C ARG A 2 -21.39 -39.08 93.39
N ASN A 3 -20.96 -38.30 92.40
CA ASN A 3 -21.76 -37.27 91.70
C ASN A 3 -20.83 -36.49 90.75
N GLN A 4 -20.88 -36.69 89.43
CA GLN A 4 -21.79 -36.08 88.44
C GLN A 4 -21.91 -34.55 88.44
N ASN A 5 -21.35 -33.97 87.36
CA ASN A 5 -21.88 -32.93 86.47
C ASN A 5 -21.95 -31.46 86.93
N ARG A 6 -21.20 -30.57 86.24
CA ARG A 6 -21.68 -29.58 85.22
C ARG A 6 -20.56 -28.55 84.91
N ILE A 7 -20.05 -28.49 83.67
CA ILE A 7 -20.37 -27.55 82.55
C ILE A 7 -19.53 -26.25 82.52
N LEU A 8 -18.84 -26.08 81.37
CA LEU A 8 -18.35 -24.89 80.63
C LEU A 8 -17.36 -23.88 81.25
N SER A 9 -16.20 -23.72 80.58
CA SER A 9 -15.84 -22.57 79.71
C SER A 9 -14.31 -22.56 79.49
N ILE A 10 -13.81 -22.80 78.27
CA ILE A 10 -13.42 -21.83 77.22
C ILE A 10 -11.88 -21.61 77.14
N LEU A 11 -11.39 -21.73 75.90
CA LEU A 11 -10.18 -21.17 75.25
C LEU A 11 -8.79 -21.83 75.40
N LEU A 12 -8.36 -22.34 74.23
CA LEU A 12 -7.25 -21.88 73.38
C LEU A 12 -6.15 -22.93 73.16
N SER A 13 -6.30 -23.59 72.01
CA SER A 13 -5.52 -24.70 71.50
C SER A 13 -4.40 -24.20 70.59
N ILE A 14 -3.16 -24.60 70.86
CA ILE A 14 -2.10 -24.70 69.87
C ILE A 14 -1.49 -26.09 70.02
N SER A 15 -1.63 -26.93 68.99
CA SER A 15 -0.79 -28.11 68.80
C SER A 15 -0.68 -28.46 67.33
N LEU A 16 0.57 -28.59 66.90
CA LEU A 16 1.06 -28.97 65.58
C LEU A 16 0.42 -30.27 65.07
N ILE A 17 0.06 -30.29 63.78
CA ILE A 17 -0.03 -31.53 63.00
C ILE A 17 0.68 -31.32 61.66
N SER A 18 1.66 -32.19 61.43
CA SER A 18 2.51 -32.31 60.25
C SER A 18 1.71 -32.75 59.02
N LEU A 19 1.89 -32.07 57.88
CA LEU A 19 1.32 -32.44 56.59
C LEU A 19 2.42 -32.80 55.58
N PHE A 20 2.41 -34.06 55.15
CA PHE A 20 3.11 -34.55 53.97
C PHE A 20 2.67 -33.76 52.73
N SER A 21 3.61 -33.10 52.05
CA SER A 21 3.35 -32.43 50.78
C SER A 21 3.76 -33.32 49.60
N PHE A 22 2.77 -33.78 48.84
CA PHE A 22 2.96 -34.27 47.48
C PHE A 22 3.53 -33.15 46.60
N ARG A 23 4.74 -33.33 46.06
CA ARG A 23 5.23 -32.47 44.97
C ARG A 23 4.52 -32.85 43.69
N VAL A 24 3.43 -32.17 43.38
CA VAL A 24 2.94 -32.05 42.01
C VAL A 24 3.93 -31.13 41.29
N GLY A 25 4.79 -31.71 40.46
CA GLY A 25 5.64 -30.94 39.56
C GLY A 25 4.77 -30.18 38.58
N SER A 26 4.64 -28.87 38.79
CA SER A 26 4.19 -27.96 37.74
C SER A 26 5.26 -27.95 36.66
N VAL A 27 5.07 -28.74 35.60
CA VAL A 27 5.74 -28.50 34.32
C VAL A 27 5.12 -27.23 33.77
N GLN A 28 5.61 -26.09 34.26
CA GLN A 28 5.51 -24.84 33.53
C GLN A 28 6.29 -25.09 32.24
N ALA A 29 5.60 -25.35 31.13
CA ALA A 29 6.23 -25.31 29.82
C ALA A 29 6.78 -23.88 29.67
N ALA A 30 8.07 -23.70 29.98
CA ALA A 30 8.77 -22.46 29.72
C ALA A 30 8.60 -22.19 28.24
N ALA A 31 7.89 -21.12 27.88
CA ALA A 31 7.71 -20.73 26.50
C ALA A 31 9.10 -20.58 25.90
N VAL A 32 9.46 -21.48 24.97
CA VAL A 32 10.76 -21.46 24.32
C VAL A 32 10.94 -20.06 23.71
N PRO A 33 11.99 -19.31 24.08
CA PRO A 33 12.22 -18.00 23.52
C PRO A 33 12.40 -18.14 22.00
N VAL A 34 11.79 -17.23 21.24
CA VAL A 34 11.96 -17.20 19.78
C VAL A 34 13.41 -16.84 19.50
N SER A 35 14.21 -17.81 19.06
CA SER A 35 15.64 -17.59 18.82
C SER A 35 15.87 -16.97 17.43
N LYS A 36 16.96 -16.22 17.30
CA LYS A 36 17.41 -15.65 16.01
C LYS A 36 17.57 -16.74 14.95
N GLU A 37 18.09 -17.90 15.31
CA GLU A 37 18.29 -19.05 14.43
C GLU A 37 16.95 -19.63 13.94
N THR A 38 15.93 -19.63 14.79
CA THR A 38 14.60 -20.10 14.42
C THR A 38 13.96 -19.15 13.40
N VAL A 39 14.07 -17.84 13.63
CA VAL A 39 13.54 -16.81 12.72
C VAL A 39 14.28 -16.83 11.38
N THR A 40 15.61 -16.79 11.39
CA THR A 40 16.42 -16.82 10.17
C THR A 40 16.19 -18.09 9.34
N ARG A 41 16.03 -19.26 9.98
CA ARG A 41 15.66 -20.50 9.29
C ARG A 41 14.29 -20.40 8.62
N ALA A 42 13.27 -19.91 9.33
CA ALA A 42 11.93 -19.74 8.78
C ALA A 42 11.92 -18.78 7.58
N MET A 43 12.60 -17.63 7.70
CA MET A 43 12.78 -16.68 6.60
C MET A 43 13.44 -17.34 5.39
N LYS A 44 14.52 -18.10 5.60
CA LYS A 44 15.26 -18.77 4.53
C LYS A 44 14.41 -19.80 3.81
N THR A 45 13.77 -20.71 4.56
CA THR A 45 12.90 -21.75 4.00
C THR A 45 11.77 -21.15 3.15
N ALA A 46 11.10 -20.10 3.66
CA ALA A 46 10.02 -19.45 2.91
C ALA A 46 10.50 -18.76 1.64
N SER A 47 11.67 -18.12 1.74
CA SER A 47 12.26 -17.37 0.63
C SER A 47 12.82 -18.27 -0.46
N GLU A 48 13.40 -19.42 -0.09
CA GLU A 48 13.81 -20.46 -1.04
C GLU A 48 12.61 -21.03 -1.79
N PHE A 49 11.46 -21.22 -1.13
CA PHE A 49 10.23 -21.61 -1.84
C PHE A 49 9.83 -20.55 -2.88
N TYR A 50 9.76 -19.28 -2.49
CA TYR A 50 9.38 -18.20 -3.40
C TYR A 50 10.34 -18.09 -4.59
N ARG A 51 11.64 -17.98 -4.32
CA ARG A 51 12.66 -17.81 -5.37
C ARG A 51 12.78 -19.03 -6.28
N ASN A 52 12.77 -20.24 -5.73
CA ASN A 52 13.07 -21.45 -6.51
C ASN A 52 11.82 -22.11 -7.13
N LYS A 53 10.62 -21.83 -6.62
CA LYS A 53 9.37 -22.48 -7.09
C LYS A 53 8.36 -21.53 -7.70
N LEU A 54 8.29 -20.26 -7.27
CA LEU A 54 7.28 -19.31 -7.75
C LEU A 54 7.81 -18.29 -8.75
N ALA A 55 9.09 -17.93 -8.65
CA ALA A 55 9.68 -16.91 -9.50
C ALA A 55 9.62 -17.33 -10.97
N VAL A 56 9.22 -16.38 -11.81
CA VAL A 56 9.24 -16.51 -13.27
C VAL A 56 10.04 -15.34 -13.81
N HIS A 57 11.18 -15.64 -14.44
CA HIS A 57 12.14 -14.62 -14.89
C HIS A 57 12.54 -13.65 -13.76
N GLY A 58 12.61 -14.14 -12.51
CA GLY A 58 12.89 -13.35 -11.32
C GLY A 58 11.69 -12.61 -10.70
N GLY A 59 10.55 -12.54 -11.39
CA GLY A 59 9.36 -11.82 -10.91
C GLY A 59 8.20 -12.68 -10.42
N TYR A 60 7.16 -12.00 -9.93
CA TYR A 60 6.07 -12.58 -9.15
C TYR A 60 4.69 -12.02 -9.56
N VAL A 61 3.63 -12.75 -9.23
CA VAL A 61 2.22 -12.32 -9.34
C VAL A 61 1.57 -12.21 -7.95
N TYR A 62 0.28 -11.86 -7.85
CA TYR A 62 -0.40 -11.68 -6.56
C TYR A 62 -0.65 -13.00 -5.85
N TYR A 63 -1.16 -14.00 -6.59
CA TYR A 63 -1.66 -15.23 -6.01
C TYR A 63 -1.28 -16.46 -6.84
N TYR A 64 -1.18 -17.60 -6.16
CA TYR A 64 -0.85 -18.90 -6.74
C TYR A 64 -1.76 -19.99 -6.16
N SER A 65 -2.18 -20.95 -7.00
CA SER A 65 -2.78 -22.18 -6.51
C SER A 65 -1.73 -23.02 -5.78
N LEU A 66 -2.14 -23.88 -4.84
CA LEU A 66 -1.17 -24.70 -4.08
C LEU A 66 -0.40 -25.70 -4.95
N ASP A 67 -0.95 -26.10 -6.09
CA ASP A 67 -0.30 -26.95 -7.08
C ASP A 67 0.52 -26.16 -8.12
N LEU A 68 0.58 -24.84 -7.97
CA LEU A 68 1.32 -23.87 -8.79
C LEU A 68 0.90 -23.81 -10.27
N LYS A 69 -0.19 -24.48 -10.67
CA LYS A 69 -0.68 -24.49 -12.05
C LYS A 69 -1.38 -23.20 -12.44
N GLU A 70 -1.92 -22.48 -11.47
CA GLU A 70 -2.69 -21.27 -11.67
C GLU A 70 -2.06 -20.10 -10.94
N ARG A 71 -2.04 -18.95 -11.62
CA ARG A 71 -1.34 -17.73 -11.21
C ARG A 71 -2.21 -16.54 -11.55
N TRP A 72 -2.28 -15.54 -10.66
CA TRP A 72 -3.14 -14.38 -10.85
C TRP A 72 -2.47 -13.06 -10.49
N GLY A 73 -2.65 -12.07 -11.37
CA GLY A 73 -2.58 -10.65 -11.06
C GLY A 73 -3.99 -10.04 -11.17
N GLU A 74 -4.15 -8.99 -11.97
CA GLU A 74 -5.46 -8.50 -12.44
C GLU A 74 -6.08 -9.44 -13.51
N GLY A 75 -6.30 -10.69 -13.13
CA GLY A 75 -6.68 -11.77 -14.02
C GLY A 75 -5.67 -12.92 -13.99
N LYS A 76 -5.96 -13.97 -14.76
CA LYS A 76 -5.08 -15.14 -14.86
C LYS A 76 -3.82 -14.77 -15.64
N ALA A 77 -2.65 -14.98 -15.03
CA ALA A 77 -1.36 -14.72 -15.64
C ALA A 77 -0.99 -15.86 -16.60
N SER A 78 -0.33 -15.53 -17.71
CA SER A 78 0.32 -16.50 -18.57
C SER A 78 1.58 -17.10 -17.89
N PRO A 79 2.12 -18.21 -18.41
CA PRO A 79 3.36 -18.79 -17.88
C PRO A 79 4.53 -17.81 -17.85
N ASP A 80 4.57 -16.86 -18.80
CA ASP A 80 5.65 -15.88 -18.99
C ASP A 80 5.32 -14.49 -18.44
N GLN A 81 4.25 -14.34 -17.67
CA GLN A 81 3.87 -13.06 -17.08
C GLN A 81 4.28 -12.93 -15.61
N ILE A 82 4.65 -11.71 -15.24
CA ILE A 82 4.78 -11.23 -13.86
C ILE A 82 3.90 -9.98 -13.71
N TRP A 83 3.63 -9.57 -12.47
CA TRP A 83 2.90 -8.34 -12.18
C TRP A 83 3.80 -7.28 -11.57
N VAL A 84 3.63 -6.04 -12.02
CA VAL A 84 4.32 -4.85 -11.50
C VAL A 84 3.47 -4.17 -10.43
N GLN A 85 2.16 -4.06 -10.66
CA GLN A 85 1.23 -3.51 -9.68
C GLN A 85 1.36 -4.27 -8.34
N PRO A 86 1.36 -3.58 -7.19
CA PRO A 86 1.33 -4.24 -5.88
C PRO A 86 0.10 -5.14 -5.70
N PRO A 87 0.21 -6.28 -4.99
CA PRO A 87 1.39 -6.79 -4.28
C PRO A 87 2.25 -7.74 -5.14
N GLY A 88 2.52 -7.38 -6.40
CA GLY A 88 3.32 -8.19 -7.32
C GLY A 88 4.84 -8.13 -7.07
N THR A 89 5.60 -8.10 -8.16
CA THR A 89 7.07 -8.21 -8.18
C THR A 89 7.78 -7.19 -7.30
N PRO A 90 7.44 -5.88 -7.34
CA PRO A 90 8.12 -4.91 -6.49
C PRO A 90 7.94 -5.19 -4.99
N THR A 91 6.75 -5.60 -4.57
CA THR A 91 6.43 -5.91 -3.18
C THR A 91 7.27 -7.07 -2.65
N VAL A 92 7.39 -8.15 -3.44
CA VAL A 92 8.21 -9.31 -3.06
C VAL A 92 9.70 -8.95 -3.05
N GLY A 93 10.17 -8.16 -4.03
CA GLY A 93 11.56 -7.70 -4.08
C GLY A 93 11.95 -6.83 -2.87
N MET A 94 11.07 -5.92 -2.45
CA MET A 94 11.29 -5.08 -1.26
C MET A 94 11.37 -5.93 0.02
N ALA A 95 10.54 -6.97 0.14
CA ALA A 95 10.60 -7.88 1.28
C ALA A 95 11.93 -8.66 1.34
N PHE A 96 12.49 -9.03 0.19
CA PHE A 96 13.84 -9.61 0.14
C PHE A 96 14.91 -8.59 0.54
N LEU A 97 14.81 -7.33 0.13
CA LEU A 97 15.75 -6.30 0.61
C LEU A 97 15.70 -6.12 2.12
N SER A 98 14.50 -6.02 2.71
CA SER A 98 14.34 -5.97 4.17
C SER A 98 15.02 -7.16 4.86
N ALA A 99 14.89 -8.37 4.30
CA ALA A 99 15.55 -9.56 4.81
C ALA A 99 17.08 -9.50 4.65
N TYR A 100 17.59 -8.95 3.54
CA TYR A 100 19.02 -8.71 3.34
C TYR A 100 19.56 -7.75 4.39
N GLU A 101 18.93 -6.60 4.62
CA GLU A 101 19.34 -5.62 5.63
C GLU A 101 19.33 -6.23 7.05
N ALA A 102 18.32 -7.04 7.35
CA ALA A 102 18.18 -7.70 8.64
C ALA A 102 19.22 -8.81 8.87
N THR A 103 19.75 -9.45 7.83
CA THR A 103 20.57 -10.67 7.98
C THR A 103 21.99 -10.58 7.43
N GLY A 104 22.22 -9.76 6.41
CA GLY A 104 23.44 -9.75 5.58
C GLY A 104 23.58 -10.96 4.65
N ASP A 105 22.57 -11.83 4.53
CA ASP A 105 22.65 -13.02 3.68
C ASP A 105 22.44 -12.64 2.20
N GLN A 106 23.49 -12.82 1.41
CA GLN A 106 23.56 -12.50 -0.01
C GLN A 106 22.43 -13.12 -0.83
N PHE A 107 21.90 -14.27 -0.42
CA PHE A 107 20.76 -14.90 -1.10
C PHE A 107 19.56 -13.96 -1.25
N TYR A 108 19.29 -13.11 -0.24
CA TYR A 108 18.18 -12.18 -0.29
C TYR A 108 18.45 -11.01 -1.24
N LEU A 109 19.68 -10.48 -1.24
CA LEU A 109 20.08 -9.45 -2.19
C LEU A 109 20.00 -9.97 -3.63
N ASP A 110 20.46 -11.20 -3.87
CA ASP A 110 20.36 -11.82 -5.19
C ASP A 110 18.88 -12.01 -5.61
N ALA A 111 18.00 -12.39 -4.68
CA ALA A 111 16.56 -12.53 -4.96
C ALA A 111 15.89 -11.18 -5.28
N ALA A 112 16.23 -10.13 -4.55
CA ALA A 112 15.78 -8.77 -4.84
C ALA A 112 16.32 -8.28 -6.20
N THR A 113 17.57 -8.63 -6.52
CA THR A 113 18.22 -8.31 -7.80
C THR A 113 17.52 -8.99 -8.97
N ASP A 114 17.16 -10.28 -8.83
CA ASP A 114 16.37 -11.01 -9.83
C ASP A 114 15.03 -10.31 -10.10
N ALA A 115 14.33 -9.89 -9.05
CA ALA A 115 13.06 -9.15 -9.16
C ALA A 115 13.25 -7.79 -9.83
N ALA A 116 14.32 -7.05 -9.48
CA ALA A 116 14.66 -5.78 -10.12
C ALA A 116 14.97 -5.97 -11.61
N LEU A 117 15.77 -6.96 -12.00
CA LEU A 117 16.08 -7.26 -13.39
C LEU A 117 14.85 -7.66 -14.21
N ALA A 118 13.87 -8.33 -13.57
CA ALA A 118 12.58 -8.60 -14.20
C ALA A 118 11.83 -7.32 -14.56
N LEU A 119 11.91 -6.29 -13.71
CA LEU A 119 11.35 -4.96 -13.99
C LEU A 119 12.17 -4.20 -15.03
N VAL A 120 13.50 -4.28 -14.99
CA VAL A 120 14.40 -3.71 -16.02
C VAL A 120 14.00 -4.21 -17.41
N TYR A 121 13.72 -5.52 -17.55
CA TYR A 121 13.29 -6.11 -18.81
C TYR A 121 12.00 -5.48 -19.35
N GLY A 122 11.03 -5.24 -18.46
CA GLY A 122 9.70 -4.73 -18.80
C GLY A 122 9.56 -3.22 -18.81
N GLN A 123 10.63 -2.45 -18.58
CA GLN A 123 10.55 -1.00 -18.58
C GLN A 123 10.22 -0.47 -19.98
N LEU A 124 9.27 0.47 -20.04
CA LEU A 124 8.80 1.07 -21.28
C LEU A 124 9.79 2.12 -21.81
N LYS A 125 9.70 2.44 -23.11
CA LYS A 125 10.46 3.57 -23.67
C LYS A 125 10.07 4.92 -23.05
N SER A 126 8.84 5.06 -22.56
CA SER A 126 8.36 6.22 -21.79
C SER A 126 8.89 6.28 -20.36
N GLY A 127 9.70 5.29 -19.94
CA GLY A 127 10.46 5.30 -18.69
C GLY A 127 9.79 4.64 -17.48
N GLY A 128 8.48 4.49 -17.46
CA GLY A 128 7.74 3.76 -16.42
C GLY A 128 7.33 2.34 -16.83
N TRP A 129 6.24 1.82 -16.23
CA TRP A 129 5.74 0.46 -16.45
C TRP A 129 4.23 0.42 -16.72
N THR A 130 3.78 -0.69 -17.34
CA THR A 130 2.40 -1.17 -17.30
C THR A 130 2.17 -2.07 -16.08
N ASN A 131 0.92 -2.47 -15.81
CA ASN A 131 0.57 -3.32 -14.66
C ASN A 131 1.28 -4.69 -14.62
N SER A 132 1.76 -5.19 -15.76
CA SER A 132 2.45 -6.48 -15.89
C SER A 132 3.59 -6.42 -16.92
N VAL A 133 4.48 -7.42 -16.85
CA VAL A 133 5.52 -7.67 -17.85
C VAL A 133 5.28 -9.06 -18.43
N ASP A 134 5.30 -9.17 -19.76
CA ASP A 134 5.20 -10.43 -20.49
C ASP A 134 6.52 -10.70 -21.20
N PHE A 135 7.19 -11.79 -20.82
CA PHE A 135 8.48 -12.17 -21.36
C PHE A 135 8.38 -12.90 -22.70
N ASN A 136 7.17 -13.29 -23.13
CA ASN A 136 6.98 -13.93 -24.42
C ASN A 136 6.96 -12.87 -25.55
N PRO A 137 8.02 -12.77 -26.39
CA PRO A 137 8.11 -11.73 -27.42
C PRO A 137 7.04 -11.87 -28.52
N ARG A 138 6.38 -13.02 -28.62
CA ARG A 138 5.29 -13.27 -29.57
C ARG A 138 3.93 -12.87 -29.00
N SER A 139 3.83 -12.70 -27.69
CA SER A 139 2.58 -12.33 -27.01
C SER A 139 2.07 -10.96 -27.47
N LYS A 140 0.75 -10.86 -27.59
CA LYS A 140 0.05 -9.59 -27.85
C LYS A 140 -0.08 -8.73 -26.59
N LEU A 141 0.32 -9.27 -25.43
CA LEU A 141 0.28 -8.59 -24.13
C LEU A 141 1.59 -7.86 -23.81
N THR A 142 2.64 -8.00 -24.63
CA THR A 142 3.86 -7.20 -24.50
C THR A 142 3.54 -5.72 -24.69
N ALA A 143 4.23 -4.86 -23.93
CA ALA A 143 4.20 -3.41 -24.11
C ALA A 143 5.40 -2.96 -24.97
N GLU A 144 5.58 -1.66 -25.21
CA GLU A 144 6.74 -1.16 -25.95
C GLU A 144 7.97 -1.03 -25.04
N TYR A 145 8.66 -2.16 -24.81
CA TYR A 145 9.82 -2.22 -23.93
C TYR A 145 11.04 -1.50 -24.52
N ARG A 146 11.83 -0.86 -23.64
CA ARG A 146 13.10 -0.16 -23.94
C ARG A 146 14.11 -1.06 -24.66
N ASN A 147 14.17 -2.33 -24.28
CA ASN A 147 15.10 -3.31 -24.84
C ASN A 147 14.71 -3.84 -26.23
N GLY A 148 13.62 -3.35 -26.84
CA GLY A 148 13.15 -3.76 -28.16
C GLY A 148 12.48 -5.13 -28.22
N LYS A 149 12.27 -5.81 -27.07
CA LYS A 149 11.66 -7.15 -26.99
C LYS A 149 10.13 -7.13 -26.84
N GLY A 150 9.50 -5.97 -27.01
CA GLY A 150 8.05 -5.78 -26.95
C GLY A 150 7.54 -4.83 -28.04
N ARG A 151 6.28 -4.98 -28.43
CA ARG A 151 5.67 -4.30 -29.61
C ARG A 151 4.29 -3.70 -29.34
N GLY A 152 3.99 -3.42 -28.08
CA GLY A 152 2.70 -2.91 -27.62
C GLY A 152 2.65 -1.40 -27.45
N LYS A 153 1.89 -0.95 -26.45
CA LYS A 153 1.76 0.47 -26.10
C LYS A 153 2.93 0.95 -25.25
N ASN A 154 3.27 2.23 -25.38
CA ASN A 154 4.28 2.92 -24.58
C ASN A 154 3.66 3.78 -23.46
N ASN A 155 2.62 3.27 -22.81
CA ASN A 155 1.84 4.01 -21.82
C ASN A 155 2.33 3.67 -20.42
N SER A 156 3.26 4.46 -19.89
CA SER A 156 3.61 4.38 -18.46
C SER A 156 2.45 4.88 -17.61
N THR A 157 2.28 4.30 -16.42
CA THR A 157 1.15 4.63 -15.55
C THR A 157 1.55 4.79 -14.09
N LEU A 158 0.92 5.76 -13.42
CA LEU A 158 0.94 5.98 -11.97
C LEU A 158 -0.27 5.32 -11.27
N ASP A 159 -1.19 4.74 -12.05
CA ASP A 159 -2.36 4.00 -11.57
C ASP A 159 -1.94 2.86 -10.64
N ASP A 160 -2.70 2.65 -9.57
CA ASP A 160 -2.49 1.58 -8.57
C ASP A 160 -1.04 1.43 -8.06
N GLY A 161 -0.24 2.50 -8.04
CA GLY A 161 1.15 2.49 -7.57
C GLY A 161 2.14 1.73 -8.48
N ILE A 162 1.79 1.45 -9.74
CA ILE A 162 2.57 0.61 -10.67
C ILE A 162 4.01 1.10 -10.85
N THR A 163 4.19 2.29 -11.46
CA THR A 163 5.55 2.78 -11.74
C THR A 163 6.27 3.17 -10.46
N GLN A 164 5.54 3.69 -9.48
CA GLN A 164 6.06 4.10 -8.18
C GLN A 164 6.72 2.93 -7.45
N SER A 165 6.01 1.80 -7.31
CA SER A 165 6.57 0.62 -6.65
C SER A 165 7.76 0.03 -7.42
N ALA A 166 7.72 0.05 -8.75
CA ALA A 166 8.85 -0.40 -9.56
C ALA A 166 10.10 0.47 -9.36
N ILE A 167 9.96 1.80 -9.39
CA ILE A 167 11.04 2.75 -9.11
C ILE A 167 11.62 2.46 -7.73
N ARG A 168 10.76 2.34 -6.71
CA ARG A 168 11.20 2.06 -5.33
C ARG A 168 12.06 0.80 -5.25
N LEU A 169 11.64 -0.32 -5.84
CA LEU A 169 12.48 -1.52 -5.84
C LEU A 169 13.83 -1.25 -6.51
N LEU A 170 13.84 -0.63 -7.69
CA LEU A 170 15.08 -0.39 -8.43
C LEU A 170 16.06 0.49 -7.65
N ILE A 171 15.62 1.61 -7.07
CA ILE A 171 16.52 2.53 -6.37
C ILE A 171 17.09 1.94 -5.08
N HIS A 172 16.30 1.14 -4.34
CA HIS A 172 16.78 0.48 -3.13
C HIS A 172 17.73 -0.67 -3.46
N VAL A 173 17.47 -1.46 -4.52
CA VAL A 173 18.42 -2.48 -5.01
C VAL A 173 19.71 -1.81 -5.53
N ASP A 174 19.60 -0.70 -6.24
CA ASP A 174 20.76 0.05 -6.72
C ASP A 174 21.64 0.54 -5.56
N GLN A 175 21.03 1.08 -4.50
CA GLN A 175 21.73 1.45 -3.28
C GLN A 175 22.40 0.25 -2.61
N ALA A 176 21.72 -0.89 -2.51
CA ALA A 176 22.27 -2.11 -1.92
C ALA A 176 23.50 -2.63 -2.70
N HIS A 177 23.55 -2.39 -4.01
CA HIS A 177 24.71 -2.66 -4.88
C HIS A 177 25.71 -1.51 -4.94
N GLN A 178 25.57 -0.48 -4.09
CA GLN A 178 26.44 0.69 -4.06
C GLN A 178 26.55 1.38 -5.44
N PHE A 179 25.44 1.39 -6.18
CA PHE A 179 25.30 1.97 -7.50
C PHE A 179 26.20 1.33 -8.58
N GLN A 180 26.71 0.11 -8.33
CA GLN A 180 27.61 -0.58 -9.25
C GLN A 180 26.89 -1.52 -10.23
N HIS A 181 25.61 -1.83 -9.99
CA HIS A 181 24.84 -2.70 -10.89
C HIS A 181 24.29 -1.91 -12.09
N LYS A 182 25.13 -1.73 -13.13
CA LYS A 182 24.88 -0.85 -14.29
C LYS A 182 23.46 -0.90 -14.86
N GLU A 183 22.89 -2.08 -15.11
CA GLU A 183 21.56 -2.20 -15.73
C GLU A 183 20.42 -1.68 -14.84
N ILE A 184 20.54 -1.87 -13.53
CA ILE A 184 19.57 -1.43 -12.53
C ILE A 184 19.72 0.08 -12.32
N HIS A 185 20.96 0.55 -12.17
CA HIS A 185 21.28 1.97 -12.08
C HIS A 185 20.70 2.75 -13.26
N GLU A 186 20.98 2.31 -14.50
CA GLU A 186 20.47 2.96 -15.71
C GLU A 186 18.93 2.96 -15.75
N ALA A 187 18.29 1.83 -15.42
CA ALA A 187 16.83 1.74 -15.39
C ALA A 187 16.20 2.67 -14.35
N ALA A 188 16.82 2.78 -13.17
CA ALA A 188 16.40 3.67 -12.09
C ALA A 188 16.48 5.14 -12.52
N GLN A 189 17.61 5.58 -13.10
CA GLN A 189 17.78 6.94 -13.58
C GLN A 189 16.76 7.31 -14.66
N ILE A 190 16.57 6.44 -15.67
CA ILE A 190 15.57 6.65 -16.73
C ILE A 190 14.16 6.79 -16.14
N ALA A 191 13.80 5.98 -15.14
CA ALA A 191 12.48 6.03 -14.54
C ALA A 191 12.25 7.30 -13.71
N LEU A 192 13.27 7.73 -12.96
CA LEU A 192 13.25 8.95 -12.17
C LEU A 192 13.15 10.19 -13.06
N ASP A 193 13.95 10.27 -14.13
CA ASP A 193 13.88 11.34 -15.12
C ASP A 193 12.50 11.40 -15.79
N ALA A 194 11.95 10.25 -16.16
CA ALA A 194 10.62 10.16 -16.75
C ALA A 194 9.51 10.59 -15.77
N LEU A 195 9.62 10.23 -14.49
CA LEU A 195 8.68 10.67 -13.46
C LEU A 195 8.75 12.19 -13.28
N LEU A 196 9.95 12.77 -13.18
CA LEU A 196 10.13 14.22 -13.09
C LEU A 196 9.56 14.94 -14.33
N ALA A 197 9.79 14.40 -15.52
CA ALA A 197 9.24 14.93 -16.76
C ALA A 197 7.70 14.78 -16.87
N ALA A 198 7.11 13.86 -16.10
CA ALA A 198 5.67 13.69 -15.98
C ALA A 198 5.03 14.65 -14.95
N GLN A 199 5.81 15.47 -14.25
CA GLN A 199 5.27 16.48 -13.34
C GLN A 199 4.86 17.74 -14.10
N PHE A 200 3.58 18.13 -13.98
CA PHE A 200 3.08 19.37 -14.57
C PHE A 200 3.70 20.60 -13.88
N PRO A 201 3.75 21.77 -14.54
CA PRO A 201 4.24 22.99 -13.90
C PRO A 201 3.53 23.37 -12.59
N VAL A 202 2.23 23.03 -12.48
CA VAL A 202 1.44 23.24 -11.25
C VAL A 202 1.84 22.28 -10.12
N GLY A 203 2.57 21.20 -10.41
CA GLY A 203 3.04 20.18 -9.46
C GLY A 203 2.29 18.86 -9.49
N ALA A 204 1.16 18.80 -10.21
CA ALA A 204 0.36 17.60 -10.42
C ALA A 204 1.07 16.55 -11.28
N PHE A 205 0.49 15.35 -11.36
CA PHE A 205 0.90 14.30 -12.28
C PHE A 205 -0.31 13.74 -13.05
N PRO A 206 -0.10 13.20 -14.27
CA PRO A 206 -1.12 12.46 -14.99
C PRO A 206 -1.25 11.03 -14.44
N GLN A 207 -2.36 10.36 -14.72
CA GLN A 207 -2.43 8.92 -14.47
C GLN A 207 -1.53 8.15 -15.43
N VAL A 208 -1.47 8.57 -16.70
CA VAL A 208 -0.70 7.90 -17.77
C VAL A 208 0.14 8.91 -18.53
N TRP A 209 1.35 8.53 -18.94
CA TRP A 209 2.19 9.34 -19.83
C TRP A 209 2.91 8.48 -20.87
N THR A 210 3.28 9.13 -21.97
CA THR A 210 4.13 8.54 -23.04
C THR A 210 5.43 9.34 -23.24
N GLY A 211 5.55 10.49 -22.58
CA GLY A 211 6.64 11.45 -22.63
C GLY A 211 6.37 12.63 -21.69
N PRO A 212 7.12 13.73 -21.78
CA PRO A 212 6.93 14.89 -20.93
C PRO A 212 5.52 15.49 -21.03
N VAL A 213 4.99 15.99 -19.93
CA VAL A 213 3.65 16.61 -19.88
C VAL A 213 3.63 18.03 -20.48
N PRO A 214 2.47 18.49 -20.97
CA PRO A 214 2.36 19.84 -21.53
C PRO A 214 2.54 20.94 -20.47
N GLN A 215 3.04 22.09 -20.93
CA GLN A 215 3.23 23.28 -20.10
C GLN A 215 1.91 24.06 -20.00
N VAL A 216 1.15 23.79 -18.94
CA VAL A 216 -0.16 24.40 -18.69
C VAL A 216 -0.08 25.42 -17.55
N PRO A 217 -0.64 26.63 -17.69
CA PRO A 217 -0.68 27.61 -16.60
C PRO A 217 -1.48 27.11 -15.39
N ALA A 218 -0.96 27.36 -14.19
CA ALA A 218 -1.65 27.05 -12.94
C ALA A 218 -2.95 27.86 -12.78
N LYS A 219 -3.99 27.21 -12.26
CA LYS A 219 -5.29 27.82 -11.95
C LYS A 219 -5.79 27.29 -10.61
N PRO A 220 -6.49 28.10 -9.80
CA PRO A 220 -7.08 27.63 -8.55
C PRO A 220 -8.26 26.69 -8.80
N ALA A 221 -8.45 25.74 -7.91
CA ALA A 221 -9.59 24.83 -7.97
C ALA A 221 -10.93 25.55 -7.92
N ASN A 222 -11.87 25.10 -8.74
CA ASN A 222 -13.21 25.64 -8.79
C ASN A 222 -14.23 24.57 -9.21
N PHE A 223 -15.51 24.85 -8.97
CA PHE A 223 -16.59 24.01 -9.45
C PHE A 223 -16.90 24.30 -10.93
N PRO A 224 -17.16 23.27 -11.76
CA PRO A 224 -17.61 23.47 -13.13
C PRO A 224 -18.91 24.29 -13.16
N ARG A 225 -19.01 25.24 -14.11
CA ARG A 225 -20.20 26.08 -14.31
C ARG A 225 -21.20 25.50 -15.32
N TYR A 226 -20.86 24.36 -15.94
CA TYR A 226 -21.69 23.61 -16.88
C TYR A 226 -22.40 22.45 -16.18
N ASP A 227 -23.40 21.84 -16.83
CA ASP A 227 -24.03 20.62 -16.30
C ASP A 227 -23.11 19.42 -16.47
N TRP A 228 -22.25 19.21 -15.48
CA TRP A 228 -21.28 18.12 -15.47
C TRP A 228 -21.90 16.73 -15.56
N ARG A 229 -23.21 16.55 -15.34
CA ARG A 229 -23.86 15.24 -15.49
C ARG A 229 -23.96 14.80 -16.95
N THR A 230 -24.16 15.77 -17.84
CA THR A 230 -24.44 15.55 -19.27
C THR A 230 -23.32 16.06 -20.18
N GLU A 231 -22.57 17.06 -19.72
CA GLU A 231 -21.53 17.76 -20.49
C GLU A 231 -20.12 17.52 -19.92
N GLY A 232 -19.11 18.00 -20.65
CA GLY A 232 -17.71 17.99 -20.19
C GLY A 232 -17.07 16.60 -20.05
N ARG A 233 -17.60 15.58 -20.73
CA ARG A 233 -16.98 14.24 -20.74
C ARG A 233 -15.68 14.25 -21.52
N ILE A 234 -14.61 13.80 -20.86
CA ILE A 234 -13.28 13.66 -21.44
C ILE A 234 -13.01 12.18 -21.62
N LYS A 235 -12.62 11.77 -22.84
CA LYS A 235 -12.30 10.37 -23.12
C LYS A 235 -11.00 9.94 -22.45
N ASN A 236 -9.95 10.73 -22.62
CA ASN A 236 -8.62 10.46 -22.08
C ASN A 236 -8.42 11.21 -20.76
N TYR A 237 -9.24 10.91 -19.75
CA TYR A 237 -9.12 11.55 -18.43
C TYR A 237 -7.74 11.31 -17.78
N TRP A 238 -7.04 10.24 -18.17
CA TRP A 238 -5.73 9.86 -17.64
C TRP A 238 -4.59 10.80 -18.05
N ASP A 239 -4.80 11.71 -19.02
CA ASP A 239 -3.83 12.74 -19.43
C ASP A 239 -3.84 13.99 -18.51
N TYR A 240 -4.72 13.99 -17.50
CA TYR A 240 -5.02 15.14 -16.64
C TYR A 240 -4.58 14.94 -15.18
N TYR A 241 -4.68 15.99 -14.37
CA TYR A 241 -4.25 15.98 -12.98
C TYR A 241 -5.01 14.92 -12.19
N THR A 242 -4.28 13.94 -11.67
CA THR A 242 -4.85 12.74 -11.05
C THR A 242 -4.42 12.63 -9.59
N LEU A 243 -5.39 12.35 -8.72
CA LEU A 243 -5.18 11.94 -7.32
C LEU A 243 -5.66 10.51 -7.05
N ASN A 244 -6.48 9.96 -7.96
CA ASN A 244 -7.06 8.64 -7.89
C ASN A 244 -6.06 7.53 -7.48
N ASP A 245 -6.55 6.58 -6.67
CA ASP A 245 -5.84 5.39 -6.22
C ASP A 245 -4.57 5.70 -5.39
N GLY A 246 -4.65 6.76 -4.56
CA GLY A 246 -3.58 7.13 -3.61
C GLY A 246 -2.32 7.68 -4.30
N LEU A 247 -2.48 8.27 -5.48
CA LEU A 247 -1.36 8.71 -6.31
C LEU A 247 -0.44 9.68 -5.56
N ALA A 248 -1.01 10.61 -4.79
CA ALA A 248 -0.22 11.62 -4.07
C ALA A 248 0.70 10.96 -3.03
N GLY A 249 0.18 10.00 -2.26
CA GLY A 249 0.97 9.23 -1.30
C GLY A 249 2.06 8.39 -1.97
N TYR A 250 1.73 7.66 -3.03
CA TYR A 250 2.70 6.82 -3.74
C TYR A 250 3.85 7.61 -4.39
N VAL A 251 3.52 8.73 -5.06
CA VAL A 251 4.52 9.58 -5.71
C VAL A 251 5.40 10.25 -4.66
N THR A 252 4.81 10.79 -3.59
CA THR A 252 5.56 11.40 -2.47
C THR A 252 6.51 10.40 -1.84
N THR A 253 6.06 9.16 -1.59
CA THR A 253 6.93 8.10 -1.06
C THR A 253 8.11 7.83 -1.98
N THR A 254 7.85 7.68 -3.27
CA THR A 254 8.89 7.33 -4.26
C THR A 254 9.94 8.42 -4.40
N LEU A 255 9.52 9.68 -4.47
CA LEU A 255 10.43 10.82 -4.58
C LEU A 255 11.23 11.06 -3.29
N LEU A 256 10.63 10.78 -2.12
CA LEU A 256 11.37 10.84 -0.85
C LEU A 256 12.42 9.75 -0.75
N ASP A 257 12.10 8.50 -1.10
CA ASP A 257 13.09 7.43 -1.19
C ASP A 257 14.23 7.82 -2.15
N ALA A 258 13.90 8.39 -3.32
CA ALA A 258 14.91 8.85 -4.29
C ALA A 258 15.78 9.99 -3.74
N TYR A 259 15.18 10.98 -3.07
CA TYR A 259 15.91 12.06 -2.39
C TYR A 259 16.85 11.50 -1.31
N GLU A 260 16.38 10.56 -0.51
CA GLU A 260 17.18 9.95 0.55
C GLU A 260 18.35 9.12 0.01
N ILE A 261 18.17 8.41 -1.10
CA ILE A 261 19.18 7.53 -1.69
C ILE A 261 20.21 8.32 -2.51
N TYR A 262 19.76 9.18 -3.41
CA TYR A 262 20.64 9.88 -4.36
C TYR A 262 21.09 11.26 -3.89
N LYS A 263 20.45 11.83 -2.85
CA LYS A 263 20.72 13.17 -2.31
C LYS A 263 20.58 14.30 -3.34
N ASP A 264 19.77 14.08 -4.39
CA ASP A 264 19.47 15.10 -5.39
C ASP A 264 18.24 15.94 -4.96
N GLU A 265 18.46 17.23 -4.75
CA GLU A 265 17.42 18.19 -4.35
C GLU A 265 16.28 18.27 -5.38
N LEU A 266 16.46 17.89 -6.64
CA LEU A 266 15.37 17.86 -7.64
C LEU A 266 14.19 17.01 -7.18
N PHE A 267 14.44 15.88 -6.51
CA PHE A 267 13.37 15.02 -5.99
C PHE A 267 12.60 15.68 -4.86
N LYS A 268 13.31 16.34 -3.94
CA LYS A 268 12.68 17.13 -2.88
C LYS A 268 11.88 18.28 -3.46
N GLN A 269 12.40 19.01 -4.45
CA GLN A 269 11.66 20.07 -5.13
C GLN A 269 10.39 19.54 -5.82
N ALA A 270 10.45 18.35 -6.42
CA ALA A 270 9.27 17.70 -7.00
C ALA A 270 8.21 17.37 -5.94
N VAL A 271 8.61 16.90 -4.74
CA VAL A 271 7.69 16.70 -3.61
C VAL A 271 7.04 18.02 -3.17
N LEU A 272 7.82 19.10 -3.04
CA LEU A 272 7.28 20.41 -2.66
C LEU A 272 6.29 20.96 -3.69
N LYS A 273 6.61 20.83 -4.98
CA LYS A 273 5.68 21.19 -6.07
C LYS A 273 4.38 20.39 -6.01
N LEU A 274 4.45 19.09 -5.73
CA LEU A 274 3.26 18.28 -5.51
C LEU A 274 2.45 18.82 -4.33
N GLY A 275 3.09 19.16 -3.20
CA GLY A 275 2.42 19.81 -2.07
C GLY A 275 1.73 21.13 -2.43
N ASP A 276 2.38 21.98 -3.23
CA ASP A 276 1.81 23.24 -3.72
C ASP A 276 0.58 22.99 -4.63
N PHE A 277 0.62 21.96 -5.48
CA PHE A 277 -0.55 21.51 -6.22
C PHE A 277 -1.68 21.08 -5.28
N LEU A 278 -1.38 20.27 -4.26
CA LEU A 278 -2.40 19.76 -3.34
C LEU A 278 -3.12 20.90 -2.60
N ILE A 279 -2.40 21.94 -2.20
CA ILE A 279 -3.00 23.16 -1.63
C ILE A 279 -3.90 23.84 -2.68
N GLN A 280 -3.40 24.07 -3.90
CA GLN A 280 -4.16 24.73 -4.97
C GLN A 280 -5.38 23.93 -5.48
N ALA A 281 -5.32 22.60 -5.37
CA ALA A 281 -6.35 21.69 -5.79
C ALA A 281 -7.50 21.55 -4.78
N GLN A 282 -7.35 22.07 -3.56
CA GLN A 282 -8.44 22.05 -2.58
C GLN A 282 -9.60 22.91 -3.10
N LEU A 283 -10.78 22.29 -3.23
CA LEU A 283 -11.95 23.02 -3.70
C LEU A 283 -12.44 24.03 -2.66
N PRO A 284 -13.15 25.10 -3.06
CA PRO A 284 -13.69 26.06 -2.10
C PRO A 284 -14.86 25.46 -1.30
N GLU A 285 -15.30 26.19 -0.27
CA GLU A 285 -16.58 25.91 0.39
C GLU A 285 -17.71 25.81 -0.67
N PRO A 286 -18.67 24.88 -0.52
CA PRO A 286 -19.00 24.14 0.71
C PRO A 286 -18.19 22.85 0.97
N GLN A 287 -17.22 22.52 0.11
CA GLN A 287 -16.50 21.23 0.16
C GLN A 287 -14.97 21.40 0.02
N PRO A 288 -14.28 21.87 1.08
CA PRO A 288 -12.83 22.07 1.13
C PRO A 288 -12.04 20.76 1.21
N ALA A 289 -12.11 19.99 0.12
CA ALA A 289 -11.60 18.63 -0.04
C ALA A 289 -11.24 18.38 -1.52
N TRP A 290 -10.93 17.13 -1.89
CA TRP A 290 -10.37 16.81 -3.20
C TRP A 290 -11.20 15.79 -4.01
N ALA A 291 -11.18 15.95 -5.33
CA ALA A 291 -11.68 15.02 -6.33
C ALA A 291 -10.59 14.04 -6.81
N GLN A 292 -11.00 12.98 -7.51
CA GLN A 292 -10.09 12.00 -8.08
C GLN A 292 -9.28 12.54 -9.28
N GLN A 293 -9.89 13.36 -10.13
CA GLN A 293 -9.25 13.94 -11.32
C GLN A 293 -9.73 15.36 -11.58
N TYR A 294 -8.85 16.20 -12.11
CA TYR A 294 -9.14 17.58 -12.48
C TYR A 294 -8.70 17.89 -13.91
N ASN A 295 -9.47 18.67 -14.65
CA ASN A 295 -8.99 19.21 -15.92
C ASN A 295 -7.92 20.30 -15.70
N TYR A 296 -7.39 20.84 -16.80
CA TYR A 296 -6.43 21.95 -16.79
C TYR A 296 -6.99 23.28 -16.26
N ASP A 297 -8.31 23.39 -16.10
CA ASP A 297 -8.99 24.50 -15.41
C ASP A 297 -9.17 24.26 -13.91
N MET A 298 -8.56 23.20 -13.37
CA MET A 298 -8.66 22.75 -11.98
C MET A 298 -10.11 22.47 -11.54
N GLN A 299 -10.93 21.94 -12.46
CA GLN A 299 -12.30 21.50 -12.19
C GLN A 299 -12.36 19.98 -12.13
N PRO A 300 -13.08 19.38 -11.17
CA PRO A 300 -13.35 17.96 -11.16
C PRO A 300 -13.93 17.47 -12.48
N ILE A 301 -13.44 16.33 -12.97
CA ILE A 301 -13.90 15.72 -14.23
C ILE A 301 -14.33 14.27 -14.06
N TRP A 302 -15.03 13.75 -15.07
CA TRP A 302 -15.31 12.33 -15.17
C TRP A 302 -14.01 11.57 -15.44
N ALA A 303 -13.86 10.43 -14.78
CA ALA A 303 -12.93 9.40 -15.22
C ALA A 303 -13.69 8.31 -15.98
N ARG A 304 -13.76 7.09 -15.44
CA ARG A 304 -14.56 6.02 -16.05
C ARG A 304 -16.04 6.40 -16.00
N ARG A 305 -16.85 5.70 -16.79
CA ARG A 305 -18.31 5.93 -16.91
C ARG A 305 -19.09 5.86 -15.57
N PHE A 306 -18.46 5.35 -14.51
CA PHE A 306 -19.01 5.18 -13.16
C PHE A 306 -18.25 6.02 -12.12
N GLU A 307 -17.44 6.98 -12.56
CA GLU A 307 -16.61 7.87 -11.73
C GLU A 307 -16.92 9.32 -12.11
N PRO A 308 -17.95 9.90 -11.49
CA PRO A 308 -18.38 11.25 -11.81
C PRO A 308 -17.45 12.32 -11.22
N PRO A 309 -17.48 13.55 -11.75
CA PRO A 309 -17.00 14.74 -11.07
C PRO A 309 -17.63 14.81 -9.69
N ALA A 310 -16.82 14.61 -8.66
CA ALA A 310 -17.27 14.54 -7.28
C ALA A 310 -16.10 14.78 -6.33
N ILE A 311 -16.43 15.27 -5.14
CA ILE A 311 -15.49 15.24 -4.02
C ILE A 311 -15.40 13.81 -3.54
N THR A 312 -14.22 13.38 -3.12
CA THR A 312 -13.99 11.97 -2.77
C THR A 312 -13.51 11.82 -1.34
N GLY A 313 -14.06 10.84 -0.62
CA GLY A 313 -13.60 10.53 0.73
C GLY A 313 -12.20 9.91 0.75
N GLY A 314 -11.85 9.12 -0.28
CA GLY A 314 -10.60 8.34 -0.33
C GLY A 314 -9.40 9.24 -0.57
N GLU A 315 -9.42 9.95 -1.70
CA GLU A 315 -8.29 10.79 -2.08
C GLU A 315 -8.12 11.98 -1.13
N THR A 316 -9.20 12.46 -0.51
CA THR A 316 -9.09 13.48 0.55
C THR A 316 -8.28 12.98 1.74
N GLN A 317 -8.44 11.72 2.14
CA GLN A 317 -7.65 11.13 3.24
C GLN A 317 -6.17 10.96 2.83
N ASP A 318 -5.90 10.50 1.60
CA ASP A 318 -4.54 10.38 1.05
C ASP A 318 -3.83 11.74 0.98
N VAL A 319 -4.52 12.78 0.52
CA VAL A 319 -3.97 14.13 0.45
C VAL A 319 -3.66 14.70 1.83
N ILE A 320 -4.53 14.51 2.83
CA ILE A 320 -4.25 14.96 4.21
C ILE A 320 -2.98 14.29 4.75
N ALA A 321 -2.86 12.96 4.61
CA ALA A 321 -1.68 12.21 5.03
C ALA A 321 -0.41 12.69 4.29
N THR A 322 -0.53 12.89 2.98
CA THR A 322 0.56 13.37 2.12
C THR A 322 1.04 14.76 2.53
N LEU A 323 0.13 15.71 2.77
CA LEU A 323 0.48 17.06 3.21
C LEU A 323 1.21 17.07 4.56
N MET A 324 0.81 16.21 5.51
CA MET A 324 1.54 16.05 6.77
C MET A 324 2.96 15.50 6.54
N ARG A 325 3.14 14.56 5.61
CA ARG A 325 4.46 14.04 5.24
C ARG A 325 5.34 15.11 4.57
N ILE A 326 4.77 15.93 3.70
CA ILE A 326 5.49 17.05 3.06
C ILE A 326 5.86 18.12 4.09
N TYR A 327 5.01 18.39 5.08
CA TYR A 327 5.37 19.24 6.21
C TYR A 327 6.56 18.68 6.99
N ARG A 328 6.57 17.37 7.31
CA ARG A 328 7.71 16.75 8.01
C ARG A 328 9.03 16.89 7.22
N LEU A 329 8.98 16.82 5.89
CA LEU A 329 10.15 17.05 5.03
C LEU A 329 10.63 18.51 5.06
N SER A 330 9.70 19.47 5.00
CA SER A 330 10.02 20.87 4.69
C SER A 330 10.06 21.80 5.90
N GLY A 331 9.33 21.47 6.96
CA GLY A 331 9.02 22.37 8.07
C GLY A 331 8.05 23.51 7.73
N ASP A 332 7.57 23.60 6.49
CA ASP A 332 6.76 24.73 6.02
C ASP A 332 5.29 24.54 6.39
N ARG A 333 4.80 25.38 7.32
CA ARG A 333 3.46 25.31 7.87
C ARG A 333 2.34 25.45 6.83
N LYS A 334 2.60 26.01 5.64
CA LYS A 334 1.59 26.14 4.58
C LYS A 334 0.94 24.80 4.22
N TYR A 335 1.69 23.69 4.30
CA TYR A 335 1.16 22.36 3.99
C TYR A 335 0.17 21.85 5.05
N LEU A 336 0.17 22.42 6.25
CA LEU A 336 -0.80 22.08 7.30
C LEU A 336 -2.08 22.94 7.24
N GLU A 337 -2.06 24.08 6.56
CA GLU A 337 -3.16 25.04 6.48
C GLU A 337 -4.47 24.48 5.91
N PRO A 338 -4.50 23.67 4.84
CA PRO A 338 -5.76 23.16 4.27
C PRO A 338 -6.40 22.03 5.10
N ILE A 339 -5.64 21.38 5.97
CA ILE A 339 -6.05 20.14 6.66
C ILE A 339 -7.26 20.33 7.59
N PRO A 340 -7.35 21.36 8.46
CA PRO A 340 -8.49 21.52 9.37
C PRO A 340 -9.86 21.60 8.68
N GLN A 341 -9.93 22.28 7.53
CA GLN A 341 -11.17 22.39 6.76
C GLN A 341 -11.54 21.05 6.13
N ALA A 342 -10.55 20.31 5.61
CA ALA A 342 -10.76 18.98 5.05
C ALA A 342 -11.16 17.93 6.11
N LEU A 343 -10.54 17.94 7.30
CA LEU A 343 -10.96 17.08 8.42
C LEU A 343 -12.40 17.38 8.85
N SER A 344 -12.75 18.67 8.92
CA SER A 344 -14.13 19.09 9.20
C SER A 344 -15.10 18.63 8.11
N TRP A 345 -14.66 18.59 6.85
CA TRP A 345 -15.44 18.07 5.73
C TRP A 345 -15.63 16.55 5.82
N LEU A 346 -14.57 15.79 6.11
CA LEU A 346 -14.67 14.35 6.33
C LEU A 346 -15.65 14.03 7.46
N LYS A 347 -15.53 14.73 8.60
CA LYS A 347 -16.40 14.53 9.77
C LYS A 347 -17.88 14.75 9.45
N ARG A 348 -18.23 15.84 8.77
CA ARG A 348 -19.63 16.13 8.39
C ARG A 348 -20.14 15.26 7.23
N SER A 349 -19.25 14.54 6.55
CA SER A 349 -19.58 13.67 5.41
C SER A 349 -19.68 12.20 5.79
N GLN A 350 -19.31 11.80 7.01
CA GLN A 350 -19.41 10.41 7.46
C GLN A 350 -20.85 9.89 7.35
N LEU A 351 -20.98 8.68 6.82
CA LEU A 351 -22.23 7.94 6.74
C LEU A 351 -22.65 7.44 8.14
N PRO A 352 -23.92 7.06 8.35
CA PRO A 352 -24.39 6.57 9.65
C PRO A 352 -23.62 5.37 10.21
N ASP A 353 -23.00 4.56 9.34
CA ASP A 353 -22.17 3.41 9.71
C ASP A 353 -20.70 3.76 9.99
N GLY A 354 -20.34 5.05 9.95
CA GLY A 354 -19.00 5.59 10.18
C GLY A 354 -18.08 5.56 8.96
N GLN A 355 -18.50 4.93 7.86
CA GLN A 355 -17.76 4.94 6.58
C GLN A 355 -17.90 6.29 5.88
N LEU A 356 -17.20 6.45 4.76
CA LEU A 356 -17.40 7.54 3.82
C LEU A 356 -17.96 6.98 2.51
N ALA A 357 -18.80 7.75 1.83
CA ALA A 357 -19.08 7.47 0.42
C ALA A 357 -17.81 7.73 -0.40
N ARG A 358 -17.61 6.95 -1.47
CA ARG A 358 -16.49 7.21 -2.37
C ARG A 358 -16.66 8.56 -3.09
N TYR A 359 -17.89 8.93 -3.43
CA TYR A 359 -18.22 10.19 -4.11
C TYR A 359 -19.27 10.99 -3.34
N TYR A 360 -19.07 12.30 -3.29
CA TYR A 360 -20.04 13.28 -2.84
C TYR A 360 -20.30 14.27 -3.96
N GLU A 361 -21.58 14.48 -4.25
CA GLU A 361 -22.02 15.41 -5.28
C GLU A 361 -21.46 16.82 -5.06
N LEU A 362 -21.01 17.43 -6.15
CA LEU A 362 -20.46 18.79 -6.13
C LEU A 362 -21.50 19.78 -5.58
N GLN A 363 -21.05 20.66 -4.70
CA GLN A 363 -21.76 21.73 -4.00
C GLN A 363 -22.83 21.28 -2.99
N THR A 364 -23.53 20.16 -3.19
CA THR A 364 -24.59 19.71 -2.28
C THR A 364 -24.08 18.84 -1.14
N ASN A 365 -22.90 18.24 -1.31
CA ASN A 365 -22.30 17.27 -0.40
C ASN A 365 -23.13 16.01 -0.14
N ARG A 366 -24.07 15.68 -1.05
CA ARG A 366 -24.86 14.46 -0.93
C ARG A 366 -24.03 13.24 -1.38
N PRO A 367 -24.03 12.13 -0.63
CA PRO A 367 -23.43 10.88 -1.10
C PRO A 367 -23.95 10.51 -2.49
N LEU A 368 -23.03 10.26 -3.43
CA LEU A 368 -23.33 10.03 -4.83
C LEU A 368 -22.83 8.64 -5.24
N TYR A 369 -23.67 7.89 -5.93
CA TYR A 369 -23.36 6.54 -6.36
C TYR A 369 -23.79 6.30 -7.81
N MET A 370 -23.63 5.07 -8.27
CA MET A 370 -24.19 4.61 -9.54
C MET A 370 -25.07 3.40 -9.31
N THR A 371 -26.15 3.29 -10.08
CA THR A 371 -26.79 2.00 -10.38
C THR A 371 -26.26 1.48 -11.71
N ARG A 372 -26.41 0.16 -11.96
CA ARG A 372 -26.01 -0.44 -13.23
C ARG A 372 -27.08 -1.38 -13.76
N ARG A 373 -27.55 -1.11 -14.98
CA ARG A 373 -28.40 -2.03 -15.76
C ARG A 373 -27.63 -2.46 -17.02
N GLY A 374 -27.22 -3.73 -17.07
CA GLY A 374 -26.38 -4.24 -18.16
C GLY A 374 -25.04 -3.51 -18.26
N LYS A 375 -24.85 -2.72 -19.34
CA LYS A 375 -23.63 -1.90 -19.57
C LYS A 375 -23.82 -0.41 -19.23
N GLN A 376 -25.04 0.00 -18.90
CA GLN A 376 -25.40 1.38 -18.61
C GLN A 376 -25.26 1.66 -17.12
N TYR A 377 -24.64 2.79 -16.80
CA TYR A 377 -24.57 3.34 -15.45
C TYR A 377 -25.41 4.60 -15.38
N SER A 378 -26.08 4.79 -14.25
CA SER A 378 -26.88 5.98 -13.98
C SER A 378 -26.58 6.47 -12.57
N LEU A 379 -26.47 7.79 -12.42
CA LEU A 379 -26.29 8.43 -11.12
C LEU A 379 -27.48 8.11 -10.19
N THR A 380 -27.19 7.89 -8.91
CA THR A 380 -28.19 7.67 -7.88
C THR A 380 -27.69 8.19 -6.54
N TYR A 381 -28.61 8.49 -5.62
CA TYR A 381 -28.32 8.73 -4.21
C TYR A 381 -28.72 7.54 -3.32
N ASP A 382 -29.30 6.50 -3.93
CA ASP A 382 -29.69 5.26 -3.27
C ASP A 382 -28.53 4.26 -3.30
N ASP A 383 -28.16 3.75 -2.13
CA ASP A 383 -27.08 2.79 -1.92
C ASP A 383 -27.55 1.34 -1.75
N SER A 384 -28.83 1.05 -2.01
CA SER A 384 -29.40 -0.29 -1.85
C SER A 384 -29.06 -1.28 -2.96
N ASP A 385 -28.75 -0.80 -4.18
CA ASP A 385 -28.40 -1.64 -5.35
C ASP A 385 -27.15 -1.13 -6.08
N LEU A 386 -26.02 -1.17 -5.37
CA LEU A 386 -24.74 -0.71 -5.91
C LEU A 386 -24.02 -1.79 -6.73
N PRO A 387 -23.34 -1.42 -7.83
CA PRO A 387 -22.53 -2.34 -8.62
C PRO A 387 -21.42 -2.98 -7.79
N ARG A 388 -21.53 -4.30 -7.57
CA ARG A 388 -20.66 -5.10 -6.68
C ARG A 388 -19.16 -5.16 -7.04
N HIS A 389 -18.81 -4.74 -8.26
CA HIS A 389 -17.43 -4.76 -8.75
C HIS A 389 -16.66 -3.47 -8.39
N TYR A 390 -17.24 -2.56 -7.60
CA TYR A 390 -16.61 -1.29 -7.23
C TYR A 390 -16.85 -0.98 -5.73
N GLY A 391 -15.86 -0.34 -5.09
CA GLY A 391 -15.94 0.03 -3.67
C GLY A 391 -16.60 1.40 -3.53
N TRP A 392 -17.91 1.42 -3.29
CA TRP A 392 -18.70 2.66 -3.23
C TRP A 392 -18.70 3.34 -1.86
N LYS A 393 -18.37 2.58 -0.82
CA LYS A 393 -18.11 3.07 0.53
C LYS A 393 -16.72 2.64 0.92
N ILE A 394 -16.04 3.49 1.67
CA ILE A 394 -14.67 3.29 2.08
C ILE A 394 -14.55 3.47 3.59
N THR A 395 -13.52 2.85 4.15
CA THR A 395 -13.16 3.05 5.54
C THR A 395 -12.79 4.52 5.80
N SER A 396 -13.27 5.04 6.93
CA SER A 396 -12.87 6.35 7.45
C SER A 396 -11.71 6.16 8.44
N HIS A 397 -10.60 6.81 8.15
CA HIS A 397 -9.41 6.96 9.00
C HIS A 397 -9.39 8.32 9.70
N LEU A 398 -10.54 8.99 9.81
CA LEU A 398 -10.65 10.34 10.34
C LEU A 398 -10.00 10.48 11.72
N LYS A 399 -10.19 9.51 12.61
CA LYS A 399 -9.64 9.56 13.98
C LYS A 399 -8.13 9.47 13.97
N GLU A 400 -7.58 8.59 13.12
CA GLU A 400 -6.16 8.42 12.93
C GLU A 400 -5.53 9.69 12.35
N LEU A 401 -6.15 10.29 11.33
CA LEU A 401 -5.70 11.54 10.71
C LEU A 401 -5.79 12.73 11.67
N GLU A 402 -6.86 12.84 12.48
CA GLU A 402 -6.97 13.88 13.52
C GLU A 402 -5.85 13.74 14.57
N ARG A 403 -5.57 12.50 15.01
CA ARG A 403 -4.49 12.22 15.96
C ARG A 403 -3.13 12.58 15.35
N GLU A 404 -2.87 12.15 14.12
CA GLU A 404 -1.62 12.44 13.42
C GLU A 404 -1.44 13.94 13.20
N PHE A 405 -2.47 14.63 12.73
CA PHE A 405 -2.43 16.08 12.52
C PHE A 405 -2.10 16.84 13.80
N ASN A 406 -2.71 16.46 14.93
CA ASN A 406 -2.43 17.09 16.22
C ASN A 406 -0.98 16.83 16.69
N ALA A 407 -0.46 15.63 16.47
CA ALA A 407 0.93 15.32 16.79
C ALA A 407 1.91 16.12 15.93
N VAL A 408 1.70 16.12 14.61
CA VAL A 408 2.52 16.86 13.63
C VAL A 408 2.51 18.36 13.92
N LYS A 409 1.33 18.94 14.19
CA LYS A 409 1.16 20.35 14.50
C LYS A 409 1.89 20.77 15.79
N SER A 410 1.97 19.88 16.77
CA SER A 410 2.62 20.13 18.06
C SER A 410 4.12 19.78 18.07
N GLY A 411 4.68 19.32 16.95
CA GLY A 411 6.07 18.87 16.87
C GLY A 411 6.33 17.57 17.63
N GLN A 412 5.28 16.80 17.94
CA GLN A 412 5.41 15.48 18.52
C GLN A 412 5.67 14.46 17.42
N GLU A 413 6.74 13.69 17.58
CA GLU A 413 6.94 12.48 16.78
C GLU A 413 6.04 11.37 17.32
N LEU A 414 5.14 10.87 16.48
CA LEU A 414 4.50 9.60 16.72
C LEU A 414 5.53 8.51 16.45
N LYS A 415 5.90 7.76 17.48
CA LYS A 415 6.70 6.54 17.28
C LYS A 415 5.79 5.50 16.63
N ASP A 416 6.11 5.16 15.39
CA ASP A 416 5.45 4.08 14.66
C ASP A 416 6.08 2.71 14.93
N GLU A 417 7.13 2.64 15.76
CA GLU A 417 7.74 1.37 16.16
C GLU A 417 6.70 0.48 16.86
N PRO A 418 6.47 -0.75 16.36
CA PRO A 418 5.55 -1.66 16.99
C PRO A 418 6.06 -2.02 18.38
N ASP A 419 5.15 -2.02 19.36
CA ASP A 419 5.44 -2.50 20.71
C ASP A 419 6.16 -3.86 20.62
N PRO A 420 7.38 -4.00 21.20
CA PRO A 420 8.15 -5.24 21.11
C PRO A 420 7.35 -6.50 21.51
N LYS A 421 6.37 -6.36 22.41
CA LYS A 421 5.47 -7.48 22.78
C LYS A 421 4.49 -7.82 21.66
N GLN A 422 3.93 -6.83 20.98
CA GLN A 422 3.06 -7.03 19.83
C GLN A 422 3.84 -7.62 18.65
N LEU A 423 5.05 -7.11 18.38
CA LEU A 423 5.92 -7.67 17.36
C LEU A 423 6.27 -9.13 17.66
N LEU A 424 6.70 -9.44 18.88
CA LEU A 424 6.98 -10.82 19.28
C LEU A 424 5.76 -11.74 19.15
N THR A 425 4.56 -11.23 19.44
CA THR A 425 3.30 -11.98 19.26
C THR A 425 3.05 -12.30 17.78
N ARG A 426 3.23 -11.31 16.90
CA ARG A 426 3.14 -11.49 15.45
C ARG A 426 4.18 -12.49 14.93
N VAL A 427 5.43 -12.36 15.36
CA VAL A 427 6.52 -13.28 14.99
C VAL A 427 6.18 -14.72 15.38
N LYS A 428 5.68 -14.97 16.59
CA LYS A 428 5.26 -16.32 17.02
C LYS A 428 4.16 -16.89 16.12
N ALA A 429 3.17 -16.08 15.74
CA ALA A 429 2.12 -16.50 14.82
C ALA A 429 2.66 -16.82 13.42
N ILE A 430 3.55 -15.98 12.89
CA ILE A 430 4.19 -16.18 11.58
C ILE A 430 5.00 -17.49 11.55
N LEU A 431 5.76 -17.77 12.61
CA LEU A 431 6.55 -19.00 12.73
C LEU A 431 5.66 -20.25 12.84
N TYR A 432 4.54 -20.14 13.56
CA TYR A 432 3.56 -21.24 13.69
C TYR A 432 2.84 -21.54 12.37
N ASP A 433 2.52 -20.52 11.59
CA ASP A 433 1.75 -20.61 10.34
C ASP A 433 2.58 -21.11 9.14
N LEU A 434 3.91 -21.22 9.28
CA LEU A 434 4.77 -21.71 8.22
C LEU A 434 4.57 -23.22 8.05
N ASP A 435 4.11 -23.65 6.88
CA ASP A 435 3.90 -25.08 6.62
C ASP A 435 5.21 -25.84 6.36
N ASP A 436 5.10 -27.16 6.27
CA ASP A 436 6.21 -28.10 6.04
C ASP A 436 6.94 -27.90 4.70
N GLN A 437 6.31 -27.19 3.76
CA GLN A 437 6.87 -26.83 2.46
C GLN A 437 7.44 -25.41 2.45
N GLY A 438 7.47 -24.71 3.60
CA GLY A 438 7.98 -23.35 3.68
C GLY A 438 7.00 -22.30 3.15
N ARG A 439 5.69 -22.49 3.30
CA ARG A 439 4.70 -21.55 2.76
C ARG A 439 3.80 -21.01 3.86
N TRP A 440 3.43 -19.74 3.70
CA TRP A 440 2.32 -19.16 4.46
C TRP A 440 1.04 -19.20 3.61
N ILE A 441 0.08 -20.04 4.02
CA ILE A 441 -1.10 -20.36 3.20
C ILE A 441 -2.32 -19.55 3.62
N SER A 442 -2.81 -18.71 2.73
CA SER A 442 -4.04 -17.92 2.90
C SER A 442 -5.29 -18.74 2.58
N VAL A 443 -6.40 -18.36 3.19
CA VAL A 443 -7.71 -19.00 3.01
C VAL A 443 -8.73 -17.94 2.63
N SER A 444 -9.43 -18.16 1.51
CA SER A 444 -10.43 -17.21 1.02
C SER A 444 -11.62 -17.15 1.98
N THR A 445 -11.94 -15.96 2.46
CA THR A 445 -13.14 -15.67 3.26
C THR A 445 -14.34 -15.30 2.37
N GLY A 446 -14.14 -15.22 1.04
CA GLY A 446 -15.10 -14.61 0.11
C GLY A 446 -15.00 -13.08 0.06
N ALA A 447 -14.12 -12.46 0.85
CA ALA A 447 -13.80 -11.05 0.71
C ALA A 447 -13.16 -10.75 -0.65
N ARG A 448 -13.32 -9.51 -1.11
CA ARG A 448 -12.73 -9.07 -2.38
C ARG A 448 -11.21 -8.99 -2.25
N LEU A 449 -10.52 -9.61 -3.20
CA LEU A 449 -9.07 -9.58 -3.33
C LEU A 449 -8.63 -8.56 -4.40
N VAL A 450 -7.40 -8.07 -4.31
CA VAL A 450 -6.76 -7.24 -5.33
C VAL A 450 -6.71 -8.01 -6.66
N GLY A 451 -6.91 -7.34 -7.79
CA GLY A 451 -7.05 -8.01 -9.10
C GLY A 451 -8.33 -8.86 -9.27
N GLN A 452 -9.16 -8.98 -8.21
CA GLN A 452 -10.47 -9.62 -8.20
C GLN A 452 -10.51 -11.07 -8.76
N PRO A 453 -9.54 -11.96 -8.44
CA PRO A 453 -9.69 -13.37 -8.75
C PRO A 453 -10.89 -13.95 -8.00
N LYS A 454 -11.59 -14.89 -8.64
CA LYS A 454 -12.75 -15.55 -8.04
C LYS A 454 -12.32 -16.79 -7.27
N PHE A 455 -12.00 -16.63 -6.00
CA PHE A 455 -11.72 -17.75 -5.10
C PHE A 455 -12.96 -18.13 -4.30
N PRO A 456 -13.48 -19.37 -4.45
CA PRO A 456 -14.50 -19.89 -3.55
C PRO A 456 -14.11 -19.73 -2.08
N VAL A 457 -15.11 -19.59 -1.21
CA VAL A 457 -14.88 -19.56 0.24
C VAL A 457 -14.17 -20.85 0.67
N LYS A 458 -13.18 -20.74 1.56
CA LYS A 458 -12.27 -21.81 2.00
C LYS A 458 -11.22 -22.27 0.97
N THR A 459 -11.15 -21.68 -0.22
CA THR A 459 -10.03 -21.95 -1.13
C THR A 459 -8.72 -21.54 -0.48
N ARG A 460 -7.75 -22.46 -0.44
CA ARG A 460 -6.39 -22.23 0.04
C ARG A 460 -5.51 -21.75 -1.11
N TYR A 461 -4.69 -20.73 -0.89
CA TYR A 461 -3.82 -20.14 -1.91
C TYR A 461 -2.56 -19.53 -1.27
N ILE A 462 -1.55 -19.30 -2.09
CA ILE A 462 -0.34 -18.57 -1.71
C ILE A 462 -0.52 -17.12 -2.17
N ALA A 463 -0.13 -16.16 -1.34
CA ALA A 463 -0.34 -14.74 -1.58
C ALA A 463 0.96 -13.96 -1.34
N SER A 464 1.36 -13.16 -2.33
CA SER A 464 2.61 -12.39 -2.30
C SER A 464 2.61 -11.29 -1.23
N ASP A 465 1.45 -10.68 -0.96
CA ASP A 465 1.26 -9.74 0.16
C ASP A 465 1.53 -10.40 1.52
N ARG A 466 0.99 -11.60 1.75
CA ARG A 466 1.21 -12.34 3.00
C ARG A 466 2.67 -12.75 3.16
N PHE A 467 3.29 -13.26 2.10
CA PHE A 467 4.72 -13.60 2.14
C PHE A 467 5.57 -12.37 2.47
N SER A 468 5.36 -11.28 1.74
CA SER A 468 6.14 -10.05 1.90
C SER A 468 5.97 -9.48 3.29
N SER A 469 4.72 -9.33 3.76
CA SER A 469 4.43 -8.81 5.10
C SER A 469 5.03 -9.68 6.22
N ASN A 470 4.98 -11.00 6.07
CA ASN A 470 5.58 -11.91 7.05
C ASN A 470 7.11 -11.78 7.04
N LEU A 471 7.73 -11.77 5.87
CA LEU A 471 9.19 -11.66 5.75
C LEU A 471 9.70 -10.32 6.30
N GLU A 472 9.01 -9.21 6.00
CA GLU A 472 9.31 -7.88 6.55
C GLU A 472 9.15 -7.86 8.08
N THR A 473 8.07 -8.44 8.62
CA THR A 473 7.86 -8.50 10.09
C THR A 473 8.97 -9.30 10.78
N LEU A 474 9.41 -10.41 10.18
CA LEU A 474 10.53 -11.20 10.73
C LEU A 474 11.85 -10.43 10.63
N SER A 475 12.05 -9.67 9.54
CA SER A 475 13.22 -8.81 9.33
C SER A 475 13.30 -7.69 10.37
N GLU A 476 12.18 -7.01 10.63
CA GLU A 476 12.05 -5.98 11.67
C GLU A 476 12.40 -6.54 13.05
N TYR A 477 11.88 -7.73 13.39
CA TYR A 477 12.21 -8.40 14.65
C TYR A 477 13.71 -8.68 14.78
N LEU A 478 14.37 -9.16 13.71
CA LEU A 478 15.81 -9.38 13.73
C LEU A 478 16.62 -8.08 13.87
N GLN A 479 16.16 -6.98 13.27
CA GLN A 479 16.79 -5.67 13.43
C GLN A 479 16.66 -5.17 14.87
N GLN A 480 15.47 -5.29 15.50
CA GLN A 480 15.29 -4.95 16.92
C GLN A 480 16.21 -5.77 17.85
N LEU A 481 16.49 -7.04 17.52
CA LEU A 481 17.45 -7.85 18.28
C LEU A 481 18.92 -7.42 18.11
N LYS A 482 19.27 -6.64 17.08
CA LYS A 482 20.63 -6.08 16.91
C LYS A 482 20.82 -4.77 17.68
N SER A 483 19.73 -4.03 17.88
CA SER A 483 19.74 -2.72 18.55
C SER A 483 19.68 -2.79 20.07
N ASN A 484 19.36 -3.97 20.62
CA ASN A 484 19.42 -4.30 22.06
C ASN A 484 20.67 -5.11 22.36
#